data_AF-M3B2T6-F1
#
_entry.id   AF-M3B2T6-F1
#
_cell.length_a   1.000
_cell.length_b   1.000
_cell.length_c   1.000
_cell.angle_alpha   90.00
_cell.angle_beta   90.00
_cell.angle_gamma   90.00
#
_symmetry.space_group_name_H-M   'P 1'
#
loop_
_entity.id
_entity.type
_entity.pdbx_description
1 polymer ?
#
loop_
_entity_poly.entity_id
_entity_poly.type
_entity_poly.pdbx_seq_one_letter_code
_entity_poly.pdbx_strand_id
1 'polypeptide(L)'
;ILIIGPQGTPYENGLFEFDLLCQNHFPTSPPRLEFRTTGGGRVRFNPNLYDDGTVCLSLLGTWSGEPWDSEKSTIRQVLVSIQAMI
;
A
#
# COMPACT_ATOMS: atom_id res chain seq x y z
N ILE A 1 -7.48 6.06 -3.62
CA ILE A 1 -7.82 5.55 -2.27
C ILE A 1 -7.22 6.50 -1.25
N LEU A 2 -7.93 6.83 -0.17
CA LEU A 2 -7.43 7.69 0.89
C LEU A 2 -7.44 6.94 2.23
N ILE A 3 -6.32 6.92 2.95
CA ILE A 3 -6.22 6.34 4.29
C ILE A 3 -5.80 7.45 5.26
N ILE A 4 -6.52 7.54 6.38
CA ILE A 4 -6.22 8.48 7.46
C ILE A 4 -5.25 7.79 8.41
N GLY A 5 -4.16 8.48 8.76
CA GLY A 5 -3.18 7.97 9.71
C GLY A 5 -3.82 7.72 11.08
N PRO A 6 -3.61 6.55 11.69
CA PRO A 6 -4.19 6.19 12.98
C PRO A 6 -3.74 7.08 14.13
N GLN A 7 -4.59 7.16 15.15
CA GLN A 7 -4.27 7.86 16.39
C GLN A 7 -3.09 7.22 17.12
N GLY A 8 -2.20 8.03 17.68
CA GLY A 8 -1.04 7.58 18.45
C GLY A 8 0.15 7.16 17.58
N THR A 9 0.10 7.36 16.26
CA THR A 9 1.23 7.17 15.35
C THR A 9 1.78 8.52 14.89
N PRO A 10 3.03 8.60 14.38
CA PRO A 10 3.55 9.83 13.76
C PRO A 10 2.74 10.31 12.55
N TYR A 11 1.83 9.49 12.04
CA TYR A 11 1.02 9.75 10.87
C TYR A 11 -0.39 10.25 11.25
N GLU A 12 -0.71 10.32 12.54
CA GLU A 12 -2.02 10.66 13.07
C GLU A 12 -2.67 11.86 12.34
N ASN A 13 -3.92 11.65 11.89
CA ASN A 13 -4.72 12.61 11.11
C ASN A 13 -4.14 13.00 9.74
N GLY A 14 -2.99 12.46 9.34
CA GLY A 14 -2.42 12.61 8.01
C GLY A 14 -3.27 11.91 6.95
N LEU A 15 -3.30 12.48 5.74
CA LEU A 15 -4.07 11.96 4.61
C LEU A 15 -3.12 11.33 3.59
N PHE A 16 -3.18 10.00 3.46
CA PHE A 16 -2.31 9.21 2.60
C PHE A 16 -3.09 8.70 1.39
N GLU A 17 -2.73 9.21 0.22
CA GLU A 17 -3.37 8.88 -1.04
C GLU A 17 -2.61 7.76 -1.76
N PHE A 18 -3.37 6.82 -2.32
CA PHE A 18 -2.87 5.69 -3.08
C PHE A 18 -3.69 5.46 -4.34
N ASP A 19 -3.02 5.15 -5.44
CA ASP A 19 -3.65 4.64 -6.64
C ASP A 19 -3.64 3.12 -6.62
N LEU A 20 -4.82 2.51 -6.81
CA LEU A 20 -4.97 1.07 -6.92
C LEU A 20 -5.52 0.73 -8.29
N LEU A 21 -4.80 -0.13 -9.02
CA LEU A 21 -5.18 -0.60 -10.34
C LEU A 21 -5.27 -2.13 -10.35
N CYS A 22 -6.49 -2.64 -10.54
CA CYS A 22 -6.70 -4.04 -10.90
C CYS A 22 -6.37 -4.20 -12.39
N GLN A 23 -5.24 -4.84 -12.67
CA GLN A 23 -4.79 -5.08 -14.05
C GLN A 23 -5.62 -6.18 -14.72
N ASN A 24 -5.41 -6.40 -16.02
CA ASN A 24 -6.16 -7.37 -16.84
C ASN A 24 -6.16 -8.82 -16.29
N HIS A 25 -5.17 -9.17 -15.46
CA HIS A 25 -5.00 -10.53 -14.92
C HIS A 25 -5.49 -10.63 -13.46
N PHE A 26 -6.10 -9.59 -12.91
CA PHE A 26 -6.74 -9.66 -11.60
C PHE A 26 -7.99 -10.57 -11.67
N PRO A 27 -8.22 -11.48 -10.71
CA PRO A 27 -7.51 -11.66 -9.44
C PRO A 27 -6.36 -12.70 -9.48
N THR A 28 -6.00 -13.26 -10.63
CA THR A 28 -4.88 -14.20 -10.75
C THR A 28 -3.55 -13.57 -10.35
N SER A 29 -3.36 -12.28 -10.64
CA SER A 29 -2.24 -11.46 -10.13
C SER A 29 -2.73 -10.43 -9.10
N PRO A 30 -1.85 -9.96 -8.19
CA PRO A 30 -2.21 -8.89 -7.27
C PRO A 30 -2.55 -7.59 -8.00
N PRO A 31 -3.31 -6.67 -7.37
CA PRO A 31 -3.47 -5.32 -7.89
C PRO A 31 -2.14 -4.57 -7.84
N ARG A 32 -1.94 -3.59 -8.73
CA ARG A 32 -0.85 -2.63 -8.60
C ARG A 32 -1.29 -1.52 -7.65
N LEU A 33 -0.40 -1.14 -6.74
CA LEU A 33 -0.62 -0.02 -5.82
C LEU A 33 0.54 0.96 -5.91
N GLU A 34 0.24 2.25 -5.91
CA GLU A 34 1.23 3.31 -5.93
C GLU A 34 0.88 4.38 -4.89
N PHE A 35 1.85 4.75 -4.06
CA PHE A 35 1.70 5.78 -3.04
C PHE A 35 1.91 7.16 -3.64
N ARG A 36 0.94 8.07 -3.45
CA ARG A 36 0.91 9.40 -4.07
C ARG A 36 1.35 10.53 -3.16
N THR A 37 1.14 10.41 -1.85
CA THR A 37 1.53 11.44 -0.89
C THR A 37 3.05 11.40 -0.63
N THR A 38 3.90 11.61 -1.65
CA THR A 38 5.38 11.56 -1.51
C THR A 38 6.03 12.96 -1.53
N GLY A 39 5.22 14.02 -1.59
CA GLY A 39 5.71 15.39 -1.75
C GLY A 39 6.43 15.61 -3.09
N GLY A 40 6.02 14.89 -4.13
CA GLY A 40 6.66 14.93 -5.45
C GLY A 40 8.02 14.22 -5.48
N GLY A 41 8.14 13.08 -4.78
CA GLY A 41 9.39 12.32 -4.72
C GLY A 41 10.42 12.83 -3.72
N ARG A 42 10.01 13.65 -2.74
CA ARG A 42 10.92 14.29 -1.79
C ARG A 42 10.87 13.68 -0.39
N VAL A 43 9.80 12.95 -0.10
CA VAL A 43 9.51 12.42 1.23
C VAL A 43 9.32 10.92 1.12
N ARG A 44 10.25 10.20 1.74
CA ARG A 44 10.06 8.80 2.09
C ARG A 44 9.38 8.75 3.45
N PHE A 45 8.09 8.40 3.48
CA PHE A 45 7.30 8.48 4.70
C PHE A 45 7.65 7.38 5.70
N ASN A 46 7.95 6.17 5.23
CA ASN A 46 8.36 5.07 6.09
C ASN A 46 9.19 4.03 5.32
N PRO A 47 9.79 3.03 6.00
CA PRO A 47 10.61 2.03 5.34
C PRO A 47 9.90 1.25 4.21
N ASN A 48 8.57 1.11 4.28
CA ASN A 48 7.71 0.43 3.32
C ASN A 48 7.02 1.37 2.30
N LEU A 49 7.05 2.69 2.51
CA LEU A 49 6.48 3.70 1.62
C LEU A 49 7.58 4.59 1.06
N TYR A 50 8.04 4.26 -0.14
CA TYR A 50 9.16 4.91 -0.80
C TYR A 50 8.74 6.26 -1.39
N ASP A 51 9.72 7.14 -1.55
CA ASP A 51 9.56 8.45 -2.16
C ASP A 51 9.16 8.37 -3.64
N ASP A 52 9.58 7.32 -4.35
CA ASP A 52 9.15 7.03 -5.73
C ASP A 52 7.72 6.48 -5.85
N GLY A 53 7.02 6.29 -4.73
CA GLY A 53 5.66 5.76 -4.68
C GLY A 53 5.57 4.24 -4.55
N THR A 54 6.70 3.53 -4.47
CA THR A 54 6.72 2.08 -4.24
C THR A 54 6.20 1.75 -2.84
N VAL A 55 5.24 0.80 -2.78
CA VAL A 55 4.72 0.24 -1.53
C VAL A 55 5.26 -1.17 -1.36
N CYS A 56 6.02 -1.42 -0.30
CA CYS A 56 6.58 -2.73 0.04
C CYS A 56 5.59 -3.55 0.88
N LEU A 57 4.89 -4.49 0.25
CA LEU A 57 3.94 -5.40 0.87
C LEU A 57 4.01 -6.76 0.17
N SER A 58 4.06 -7.86 0.92
CA SER A 58 4.20 -9.21 0.35
C SER A 58 3.01 -9.61 -0.53
N LEU A 59 1.79 -9.19 -0.14
CA LEU A 59 0.57 -9.36 -0.95
C LEU A 59 0.62 -8.64 -2.29
N LEU A 60 1.54 -7.68 -2.49
CA LEU A 60 1.77 -7.00 -3.76
C LEU A 60 3.00 -7.54 -4.52
N GLY A 61 3.69 -8.53 -3.96
CA GLY A 61 4.94 -9.09 -4.50
C GLY A 61 6.15 -8.16 -4.39
N THR A 62 6.07 -7.09 -3.60
CA THR A 62 7.12 -6.06 -3.45
C THR A 62 7.91 -6.19 -2.14
N TRP A 63 7.63 -7.23 -1.35
CA TRP A 63 8.32 -7.52 -0.09
C TRP A 63 8.32 -9.01 0.22
N SER A 64 9.24 -9.48 1.05
CA SER A 64 9.27 -10.87 1.52
C SER A 64 8.10 -11.17 2.46
N GLY A 65 7.42 -12.29 2.28
CA GLY A 65 6.32 -12.73 3.15
C GLY A 65 5.32 -13.61 2.42
N GLU A 66 4.10 -13.69 2.93
CA GLU A 66 3.00 -14.40 2.26
C GLU A 66 2.64 -13.69 0.94
N PRO A 67 2.76 -14.37 -0.21
CA PRO A 67 2.45 -13.79 -1.51
C PRO A 67 0.93 -13.73 -1.75
N TRP A 68 0.52 -12.99 -2.78
CA TRP A 68 -0.86 -13.00 -3.26
C TRP A 68 -1.34 -14.41 -3.64
N ASP A 69 -2.45 -14.83 -3.05
CA ASP A 69 -3.21 -16.03 -3.40
C ASP A 69 -4.53 -15.60 -4.05
N SER A 70 -4.74 -15.95 -5.33
CA SER A 70 -5.91 -15.52 -6.09
C SER A 70 -7.25 -16.04 -5.57
N GLU A 71 -7.25 -17.12 -4.77
CA GLU A 71 -8.47 -17.72 -4.21
C GLU A 71 -8.80 -17.17 -2.82
N LYS A 72 -7.80 -16.67 -2.09
CA LYS A 72 -7.95 -16.24 -0.68
C LYS A 72 -7.73 -14.76 -0.44
N SER A 73 -6.88 -14.12 -1.25
CA SER A 73 -6.44 -12.75 -1.03
C SER A 73 -7.49 -11.75 -1.50
N THR A 74 -7.59 -10.65 -0.76
CA THR A 74 -8.59 -9.61 -1.01
C THR A 74 -7.95 -8.23 -1.01
N ILE A 75 -8.55 -7.30 -1.75
CA ILE A 75 -8.17 -5.88 -1.68
C ILE A 75 -8.31 -5.36 -0.24
N ARG A 76 -9.29 -5.85 0.53
CA ARG A 76 -9.44 -5.48 1.93
C ARG A 76 -8.21 -5.83 2.77
N GLN A 77 -7.64 -7.02 2.59
CA GLN A 77 -6.40 -7.39 3.30
C GLN A 77 -5.26 -6.44 2.94
N VAL A 78 -5.10 -6.08 1.66
CA VAL A 78 -4.12 -5.09 1.21
C VAL A 78 -4.32 -3.75 1.93
N LEU A 79 -5.56 -3.23 1.98
CA LEU A 79 -5.86 -1.95 2.63
C LEU A 79 -5.62 -1.98 4.15
N VAL A 80 -5.99 -3.06 4.82
CA VAL A 80 -5.74 -3.24 6.26
C VAL A 80 -4.24 -3.35 6.53
N SER A 81 -3.48 -4.06 5.69
CA SER A 81 -2.03 -4.13 5.82
C SER A 81 -1.36 -2.78 5.66
N ILE A 82 -1.82 -1.93 4.72
CA ILE A 82 -1.28 -0.57 4.56
C ILE A 82 -1.63 0.29 5.78
N GLN A 83 -2.87 0.21 6.28
CA GLN A 83 -3.26 0.94 7.48
C GLN A 83 -2.45 0.55 8.71
N ALA A 84 -1.87 -0.65 8.76
CA ALA A 84 -0.97 -1.06 9.85
C ALA A 84 0.47 -0.53 9.69
N MET A 85 0.83 0.04 8.54
CA MET A 85 2.17 0.61 8.26
C MET A 85 2.25 2.12 8.52
N ILE A 86 1.10 2.78 8.63
CA ILE A 86 0.91 4.20 8.97
C ILE A 86 0.17 4.29 10.30
#